data_AF-A0A165STM9-F1
#
_entry.id   AF-A0A165STM9-F1
#
_cell.length_a   1.000
_cell.length_b   1.000
_cell.length_c   1.000
_cell.angle_alpha   90.00
_cell.angle_beta   90.00
_cell.angle_gamma   90.00
#
_symmetry.space_group_name_H-M   'P 1'
#
loop_
_entity.id
_entity.type
_entity.pdbx_description
1 polymer ?
#
loop_
_entity_poly.entity_id
_entity_poly.type
_entity_poly.pdbx_seq_one_letter_code
_entity_poly.pdbx_strand_id
1 'polypeptide(L)'
;MRRRALISAALTLPVVILAMGGHMIPAFHHWIMATIGTQTSWLIQFALTAAVLAGPGRVFLRIGLPALARMAPEMNSLVALGSLAAFGYSTLATFAPTLLPATARDVYYEAAATIVTLILVGRWLEARAKGRAGEAIRRLVGLRPATARVDRGGETVELPVEELAPGDIVLLAPASGSPSMAS
;
A
#
# COMPACT_ATOMS: atom_id res chain seq x y z
N MET A 1 6.69 0.11 -2.46
CA MET A 1 5.22 0.18 -2.31
C MET A 1 4.64 1.56 -2.60
N ARG A 2 5.11 2.64 -1.94
CA ARG A 2 4.61 4.02 -2.15
C ARG A 2 4.42 4.43 -3.62
N ARG A 3 5.46 4.27 -4.46
CA ARG A 3 5.40 4.63 -5.89
C ARG A 3 4.29 3.89 -6.64
N ARG A 4 4.09 2.59 -6.38
CA ARG A 4 3.04 1.80 -7.04
C ARG A 4 1.64 2.26 -6.65
N ALA A 5 1.43 2.55 -5.36
CA ALA A 5 0.16 3.08 -4.85
C ALA A 5 -0.16 4.47 -5.41
N LEU A 6 0.84 5.36 -5.52
CA LEU A 6 0.65 6.69 -6.10
C LEU A 6 0.34 6.63 -7.60
N ILE A 7 1.09 5.80 -8.35
CA ILE A 7 0.84 5.63 -9.79
C ILE A 7 -0.55 5.01 -10.02
N SER A 8 -0.93 3.98 -9.26
CA SER A 8 -2.25 3.37 -9.42
C SER A 8 -3.36 4.36 -9.07
N ALA A 9 -3.21 5.15 -8.00
CA ALA A 9 -4.18 6.18 -7.63
C ALA A 9 -4.30 7.27 -8.71
N ALA A 10 -3.18 7.77 -9.24
CA ALA A 10 -3.17 8.78 -10.28
C ALA A 10 -3.87 8.30 -11.57
N LEU A 11 -3.71 7.03 -11.94
CA LEU A 11 -4.36 6.44 -13.11
C LEU A 11 -5.84 6.09 -12.84
N THR A 12 -6.18 5.67 -11.63
CA THR A 12 -7.55 5.24 -11.25
C THR A 12 -8.47 6.44 -11.07
N LEU A 13 -7.95 7.57 -10.59
CA LEU A 13 -8.76 8.74 -10.27
C LEU A 13 -9.55 9.28 -11.49
N PRO A 14 -8.95 9.45 -12.68
CA PRO A 14 -9.71 9.80 -13.88
C PRO A 14 -10.75 8.75 -14.28
N VAL A 15 -10.47 7.45 -14.09
CA VAL A 15 -11.43 6.36 -14.38
C VAL A 15 -12.66 6.48 -13.50
N VAL A 16 -12.46 6.68 -12.19
CA VAL A 16 -13.55 6.86 -11.21
C VAL A 16 -14.35 8.11 -11.52
N ILE A 17 -13.70 9.23 -11.89
CA ILE A 17 -14.39 10.47 -12.27
C ILE A 17 -15.25 10.25 -13.52
N LEU A 18 -14.73 9.57 -14.54
CA LEU A 18 -15.46 9.30 -15.78
C LEU A 18 -16.65 8.35 -15.55
N ALA A 19 -16.47 7.30 -14.73
CA ALA A 19 -17.51 6.33 -14.44
C ALA A 19 -18.61 6.89 -13.52
N MET A 20 -18.22 7.50 -12.39
CA MET A 20 -19.18 7.98 -11.39
C MET A 20 -19.77 9.35 -11.74
N GLY A 21 -18.99 10.23 -12.39
CA GLY A 21 -19.46 11.55 -12.80
C GLY A 21 -20.66 11.47 -13.75
N GLY A 22 -20.71 10.44 -14.59
CA GLY A 22 -21.85 10.19 -15.48
C GLY A 22 -23.14 9.78 -14.77
N HIS A 23 -23.09 9.28 -13.53
CA HIS A 23 -24.29 8.83 -12.80
C HIS A 23 -24.71 9.80 -11.69
N MET A 24 -23.77 10.55 -11.11
CA MET A 24 -24.06 11.43 -9.96
C MET A 24 -24.55 12.83 -10.34
N ILE A 25 -24.25 13.31 -11.55
CA ILE A 25 -24.64 14.65 -12.01
C ILE A 25 -25.15 14.57 -13.45
N PRO A 26 -26.47 14.69 -13.70
CA PRO A 26 -27.04 14.63 -15.05
C PRO A 26 -26.42 15.63 -16.04
N ALA A 27 -25.99 16.79 -15.55
CA ALA A 27 -25.30 17.82 -16.34
C ALA A 27 -23.88 17.41 -16.76
N PHE A 28 -23.16 16.68 -15.90
CA PHE A 28 -21.82 16.17 -16.21
C PHE A 28 -21.89 14.99 -17.18
N HIS A 29 -22.92 14.14 -17.05
CA HIS A 29 -23.26 13.12 -18.03
C HIS A 29 -23.49 13.74 -19.42
N HIS A 30 -24.38 14.74 -19.51
CA HIS A 30 -24.66 15.42 -20.77
C HIS A 30 -23.42 16.13 -21.35
N TRP A 31 -22.57 16.72 -20.51
CA TRP A 31 -21.33 17.36 -20.95
C TRP A 31 -20.32 16.34 -21.51
N ILE A 32 -20.12 15.20 -20.85
CA ILE A 32 -19.28 14.11 -21.37
C ILE A 32 -19.85 13.56 -22.68
N MET A 33 -21.17 13.33 -22.73
CA MET A 33 -21.82 12.84 -23.95
C MET A 33 -21.72 13.84 -25.10
N ALA A 34 -21.81 15.14 -24.82
CA ALA A 34 -21.70 16.20 -25.82
C ALA A 34 -20.26 16.48 -26.26
N THR A 35 -19.26 16.21 -25.41
CA THR A 35 -17.86 16.56 -25.69
C THR A 35 -17.04 15.36 -26.17
N ILE A 36 -17.13 14.23 -25.47
CA ILE A 36 -16.24 13.06 -25.62
C ILE A 36 -16.98 11.88 -26.24
N GLY A 37 -18.26 11.71 -25.89
CA GLY A 37 -19.10 10.58 -26.30
C GLY A 37 -18.86 9.31 -25.46
N THR A 38 -19.88 8.45 -25.36
CA THR A 38 -19.87 7.23 -24.53
C THR A 38 -18.72 6.29 -24.89
N GLN A 39 -18.56 6.01 -26.19
CA GLN A 39 -17.57 5.06 -26.67
C GLN A 39 -16.14 5.53 -26.37
N THR A 40 -15.83 6.80 -26.62
CA THR A 40 -14.50 7.36 -26.34
C THR A 40 -14.22 7.35 -24.84
N SER A 41 -15.21 7.66 -23.99
CA SER A 41 -15.07 7.54 -22.52
C SER A 41 -14.71 6.12 -22.11
N TRP A 42 -15.38 5.11 -22.66
CA TRP A 42 -15.08 3.70 -22.38
C TRP A 42 -13.69 3.28 -22.86
N LEU A 43 -13.24 3.77 -24.03
CA LEU A 43 -11.88 3.51 -24.52
C LEU A 43 -10.81 4.13 -23.62
N ILE A 44 -11.05 5.35 -23.11
CA ILE A 44 -10.14 5.99 -22.14
C ILE A 44 -10.10 5.18 -20.84
N GLN A 45 -11.26 4.78 -20.30
CA GLN A 45 -11.36 3.96 -19.10
C GLN A 45 -10.67 2.61 -19.27
N PHE A 46 -10.85 1.95 -20.44
CA PHE A 46 -10.15 0.73 -20.81
C PHE A 46 -8.63 0.92 -20.76
N ALA A 47 -8.10 1.93 -21.46
CA ALA A 47 -6.68 2.17 -21.56
C ALA A 47 -6.03 2.47 -20.20
N LEU A 48 -6.67 3.32 -19.40
CA LEU A 48 -6.20 3.65 -18.05
C LEU A 48 -6.24 2.44 -17.12
N THR A 49 -7.32 1.66 -17.16
CA THR A 49 -7.46 0.46 -16.32
C THR A 49 -6.48 -0.62 -16.74
N ALA A 50 -6.27 -0.81 -18.04
CA ALA A 50 -5.22 -1.70 -18.56
C ALA A 50 -3.83 -1.27 -18.08
N ALA A 51 -3.53 0.03 -18.07
CA ALA A 51 -2.27 0.56 -17.53
C ALA A 51 -2.13 0.29 -16.01
N VAL A 52 -3.21 0.41 -15.23
CA VAL A 52 -3.23 0.05 -13.80
C VAL A 52 -2.91 -1.44 -13.62
N LEU A 53 -3.56 -2.34 -14.38
CA LEU A 53 -3.37 -3.78 -14.28
C LEU A 53 -1.98 -4.22 -14.76
N ALA A 54 -1.51 -3.69 -15.89
CA ALA A 54 -0.22 -4.05 -16.48
C ALA A 54 0.97 -3.44 -15.73
N GLY A 55 0.79 -2.29 -15.09
CA GLY A 55 1.82 -1.59 -14.32
C GLY A 55 1.79 -1.98 -12.84
N PRO A 56 1.21 -1.14 -11.95
CA PRO A 56 1.25 -1.36 -10.52
C PRO A 56 0.50 -2.63 -10.06
N GLY A 57 -0.59 -3.00 -10.72
CA GLY A 57 -1.41 -4.18 -10.44
C GLY A 57 -0.79 -5.51 -10.85
N ARG A 58 0.27 -5.50 -11.67
CA ARG A 58 0.91 -6.72 -12.21
C ARG A 58 1.39 -7.68 -11.14
N VAL A 59 1.69 -7.18 -9.94
CA VAL A 59 2.06 -8.01 -8.79
C VAL A 59 0.95 -8.99 -8.40
N PHE A 60 -0.31 -8.56 -8.45
CA PHE A 60 -1.45 -9.42 -8.12
C PHE A 60 -1.63 -10.50 -9.18
N LEU A 61 -1.52 -10.13 -10.46
CA LEU A 61 -1.65 -11.08 -11.57
C LEU A 61 -0.53 -12.14 -11.55
N ARG A 62 0.71 -11.71 -11.33
CA ARG A 62 1.88 -12.62 -11.30
C ARG A 62 1.88 -13.60 -10.14
N ILE A 63 1.31 -13.22 -8.99
CA ILE A 63 1.29 -14.07 -7.79
C ILE A 63 -0.03 -14.85 -7.71
N GLY A 64 -1.14 -14.16 -7.96
CA GLY A 64 -2.49 -14.67 -7.79
C GLY A 64 -2.91 -15.71 -8.83
N LEU A 65 -2.59 -15.51 -10.11
CA LEU A 65 -2.99 -16.48 -11.15
C LEU A 65 -2.32 -17.85 -10.95
N PRO A 66 -1.00 -17.95 -10.69
CA PRO A 66 -0.39 -19.25 -10.39
C PRO A 66 -0.90 -19.89 -9.10
N ALA A 67 -1.21 -19.09 -8.07
CA ALA A 67 -1.76 -19.61 -6.81
C ALA A 67 -3.17 -20.18 -7.01
N LEU A 68 -4.01 -19.49 -7.78
CA LEU A 68 -5.33 -19.99 -8.18
C LEU A 68 -5.22 -21.28 -9.00
N ALA A 69 -4.30 -21.35 -9.96
CA ALA A 69 -4.08 -22.53 -10.79
C ALA A 69 -3.62 -23.77 -9.98
N ARG A 70 -2.92 -23.56 -8.86
CA ARG A 70 -2.53 -24.62 -7.92
C ARG A 70 -3.60 -24.94 -6.87
N MET A 71 -4.81 -24.41 -7.01
CA MET A 71 -5.91 -24.53 -6.04
C MET A 71 -5.53 -24.08 -4.61
N ALA A 72 -4.65 -23.10 -4.50
CA ALA A 72 -4.24 -22.50 -3.24
C ALA A 72 -4.54 -20.99 -3.23
N PRO A 73 -5.83 -20.58 -3.31
CA PRO A 73 -6.20 -19.17 -3.42
C PRO A 73 -5.82 -18.38 -2.17
N GLU A 74 -5.24 -17.20 -2.39
CA GLU A 74 -4.92 -16.23 -1.33
C GLU A 74 -5.29 -14.81 -1.76
N MET A 75 -4.93 -13.80 -0.97
CA MET A 75 -5.32 -12.39 -1.18
C MET A 75 -4.97 -11.86 -2.59
N ASN A 76 -3.78 -12.14 -3.13
CA ASN A 76 -3.42 -11.72 -4.49
C ASN A 76 -4.27 -12.45 -5.54
N SER A 77 -4.64 -13.70 -5.29
CA SER A 77 -5.51 -14.51 -6.16
C SER A 77 -6.92 -13.91 -6.23
N LEU A 78 -7.48 -13.51 -5.08
CA LEU A 78 -8.79 -12.85 -5.03
C LEU A 78 -8.78 -11.51 -5.78
N VAL A 79 -7.74 -10.70 -5.56
CA VAL A 79 -7.58 -9.41 -6.25
C VAL A 79 -7.40 -9.61 -7.75
N ALA A 80 -6.58 -10.57 -8.17
CA ALA A 80 -6.37 -10.88 -9.58
C ALA A 80 -7.67 -11.34 -10.25
N LEU A 81 -8.40 -12.27 -9.63
CA LEU A 81 -9.65 -12.78 -10.17
C LEU A 81 -10.71 -11.67 -10.30
N GLY A 82 -10.95 -10.92 -9.23
CA GLY A 82 -11.97 -9.86 -9.23
C GLY A 82 -11.65 -8.74 -10.23
N SER A 83 -10.40 -8.29 -10.27
CA SER A 83 -10.00 -7.22 -11.21
C SER A 83 -10.00 -7.69 -12.67
N LEU A 84 -9.58 -8.92 -12.96
CA LEU A 84 -9.67 -9.49 -14.31
C LEU A 84 -11.10 -9.76 -14.74
N ALA A 85 -11.97 -10.22 -13.85
CA ALA A 85 -13.38 -10.44 -14.17
C ALA A 85 -14.06 -9.12 -14.56
N ALA A 86 -13.90 -8.08 -13.75
CA ALA A 86 -14.44 -6.75 -14.04
C ALA A 86 -13.85 -6.15 -15.34
N PHE A 87 -12.53 -6.23 -15.51
CA PHE A 87 -11.87 -5.72 -16.71
C PHE A 87 -12.28 -6.50 -17.98
N GLY A 88 -12.32 -7.82 -17.91
CA GLY A 88 -12.69 -8.69 -19.03
C GLY A 88 -14.14 -8.49 -19.46
N TYR A 89 -15.07 -8.42 -18.51
CA TYR A 89 -16.46 -8.09 -18.79
C TYR A 89 -16.60 -6.73 -19.46
N SER A 90 -15.96 -5.71 -18.89
CA SER A 90 -16.00 -4.34 -19.43
C SER A 90 -15.41 -4.26 -20.84
N THR A 91 -14.36 -5.05 -21.09
CA THR A 91 -13.72 -5.17 -22.42
C THR A 91 -14.72 -5.77 -23.42
N LEU A 92 -15.43 -6.84 -23.05
CA LEU A 92 -16.48 -7.42 -23.89
C LEU A 92 -17.60 -6.40 -24.16
N ALA A 93 -18.08 -5.69 -23.14
CA ALA A 93 -19.09 -4.65 -23.30
C ALA A 93 -18.64 -3.51 -24.22
N THR A 94 -17.36 -3.14 -24.18
CA THR A 94 -16.79 -2.04 -24.97
C THR A 94 -16.57 -2.41 -26.45
N PHE A 95 -16.05 -3.61 -26.71
CA PHE A 95 -15.58 -4.00 -28.05
C PHE A 95 -16.48 -5.02 -28.76
N ALA A 96 -17.31 -5.75 -28.01
CA ALA A 96 -18.23 -6.74 -28.55
C ALA A 96 -19.63 -6.62 -27.90
N PRO A 97 -20.26 -5.43 -27.88
CA PRO A 97 -21.53 -5.20 -27.20
C PRO A 97 -22.69 -6.06 -27.72
N THR A 98 -22.59 -6.55 -28.97
CA THR A 98 -23.61 -7.43 -29.59
C THR A 98 -23.67 -8.82 -28.95
N LEU A 99 -22.62 -9.25 -28.26
CA LEU A 99 -22.60 -10.50 -27.51
C LEU A 99 -23.38 -10.40 -26.18
N LEU A 100 -23.73 -9.18 -25.77
CA LEU A 100 -24.43 -8.90 -24.53
C LEU A 100 -25.87 -8.40 -24.79
N PRO A 101 -26.84 -8.79 -23.95
CA PRO A 101 -28.16 -8.16 -23.92
C PRO A 101 -28.04 -6.65 -23.75
N ALA A 102 -28.93 -5.89 -24.41
CA ALA A 102 -28.88 -4.42 -24.37
C ALA A 102 -28.93 -3.84 -22.94
N THR A 103 -29.61 -4.54 -22.03
CA THR A 103 -29.75 -4.16 -20.61
C THR A 103 -28.51 -4.46 -19.76
N ALA A 104 -27.48 -5.10 -20.32
CA ALA A 104 -26.30 -5.55 -19.59
C ALA A 104 -24.99 -4.94 -20.13
N ARG A 105 -25.04 -3.84 -20.90
CA ARG A 105 -23.84 -3.29 -21.57
C ARG A 105 -23.06 -2.27 -20.73
N ASP A 106 -23.27 -2.24 -19.42
CA ASP A 106 -22.53 -1.36 -18.53
C ASP A 106 -21.06 -1.81 -18.38
N VAL A 107 -20.15 -0.85 -18.20
CA VAL A 107 -18.72 -1.11 -17.97
C VAL A 107 -18.39 -0.92 -16.49
N TYR A 108 -17.42 -1.68 -16.01
CA TYR A 108 -16.95 -1.74 -14.62
C TYR A 108 -15.43 -1.58 -14.53
N TYR A 109 -14.84 -0.76 -15.42
CA TYR A 109 -13.41 -0.48 -15.43
C TYR A 109 -12.96 0.18 -14.12
N GLU A 110 -13.79 1.06 -13.57
CA GLU A 110 -13.59 1.72 -12.29
C GLU A 110 -13.50 0.72 -11.14
N ALA A 111 -14.32 -0.35 -11.15
CA ALA A 111 -14.26 -1.39 -10.13
C ALA A 111 -12.89 -2.10 -10.18
N ALA A 112 -12.45 -2.53 -11.37
CA ALA A 112 -11.16 -3.19 -11.54
C ALA A 112 -9.98 -2.32 -11.07
N ALA A 113 -9.94 -1.05 -11.49
CA ALA A 113 -8.89 -0.11 -11.13
C ALA A 113 -8.91 0.23 -9.62
N THR A 114 -10.09 0.43 -9.05
CA THR A 114 -10.27 0.80 -7.64
C THR A 114 -9.83 -0.32 -6.70
N ILE A 115 -10.21 -1.57 -6.97
CA ILE A 115 -9.79 -2.74 -6.18
C ILE A 115 -8.26 -2.79 -6.09
N VAL A 116 -7.58 -2.71 -7.23
CA VAL A 116 -6.11 -2.75 -7.30
C VAL A 116 -5.48 -1.59 -6.52
N THR A 117 -6.00 -0.38 -6.72
CA THR A 117 -5.48 0.83 -6.07
C THR A 117 -5.65 0.78 -4.56
N LEU A 118 -6.83 0.44 -4.05
CA LEU A 118 -7.10 0.39 -2.61
C LEU A 118 -6.21 -0.63 -1.89
N ILE A 119 -6.00 -1.81 -2.49
CA ILE A 119 -5.11 -2.83 -1.90
C ILE A 119 -3.64 -2.36 -1.89
N LEU A 120 -3.18 -1.69 -2.95
CA LEU A 120 -1.82 -1.14 -2.99
C LEU A 120 -1.63 -0.02 -1.97
N VAL A 121 -2.63 0.85 -1.81
CA VAL A 121 -2.64 1.91 -0.80
C VAL A 121 -2.65 1.30 0.60
N GLY A 122 -3.50 0.31 0.86
CA GLY A 122 -3.55 -0.41 2.15
C GLY A 122 -2.21 -1.03 2.52
N ARG A 123 -1.59 -1.77 1.58
CA ARG A 123 -0.23 -2.33 1.77
C ARG A 123 0.83 -1.28 2.04
N TRP A 124 0.72 -0.10 1.41
CA TRP A 124 1.65 1.00 1.66
C TRP A 124 1.45 1.61 3.05
N LEU A 125 0.20 1.82 3.48
CA LEU A 125 -0.13 2.33 4.81
C LEU A 125 0.32 1.35 5.90
N GLU A 126 0.08 0.05 5.71
CA GLU A 126 0.51 -1.00 6.63
C GLU A 126 2.04 -1.03 6.77
N ALA A 127 2.76 -1.03 5.65
CA ALA A 127 4.23 -1.00 5.67
C ALA A 127 4.77 0.27 6.34
N ARG A 128 4.10 1.43 6.13
CA ARG A 128 4.46 2.69 6.78
C ARG A 128 4.20 2.65 8.29
N ALA A 129 3.13 2.00 8.75
CA ALA A 129 2.85 1.82 10.17
C ALA A 129 3.90 0.91 10.85
N LYS A 130 4.19 -0.24 10.24
CA LYS A 130 5.19 -1.21 10.74
C LYS A 130 6.61 -0.63 10.77
N GLY A 131 6.98 0.18 9.77
CA GLY A 131 8.28 0.84 9.71
C GLY A 131 8.54 1.77 10.90
N ARG A 132 7.53 2.52 11.36
CA ARG A 132 7.65 3.42 12.51
C ARG A 132 7.79 2.66 13.84
N ALA A 133 7.08 1.56 14.00
CA ALA A 133 7.22 0.70 15.18
C ALA A 133 8.63 0.09 15.25
N GLY A 134 9.14 -0.38 14.11
CA GLY A 134 10.51 -0.92 14.04
C GLY A 134 11.59 0.13 14.33
N GLU A 135 11.38 1.39 13.92
CA GLU A 135 12.29 2.50 14.25
C GLU A 135 12.30 2.80 15.76
N ALA A 136 11.13 2.80 16.40
CA ALA A 136 11.02 3.00 17.85
C ALA A 136 11.73 1.89 18.65
N ILE A 137 11.57 0.62 18.23
CA ILE A 137 12.29 -0.51 18.85
C ILE A 137 13.80 -0.37 18.65
N ARG A 138 14.26 0.00 17.45
CA ARG A 138 15.70 0.22 17.20
C ARG A 138 16.26 1.34 18.06
N ARG A 139 15.51 2.42 18.29
CA ARG A 139 15.91 3.48 19.22
C ARG A 139 16.01 2.97 20.66
N LEU A 140 15.07 2.15 21.13
CA LEU A 140 15.13 1.54 22.46
C LEU A 140 16.31 0.59 22.62
N VAL A 141 16.58 -0.25 21.62
CA VAL A 141 17.75 -1.15 21.62
C VAL A 141 19.05 -0.35 21.58
N GLY A 142 19.10 0.74 20.81
CA GLY A 142 20.28 1.63 20.73
C GLY A 142 20.52 2.47 21.99
N LEU A 143 19.56 2.52 22.93
CA LEU A 143 19.74 3.16 24.24
C LEU A 143 20.38 2.23 25.28
N ARG A 144 20.59 0.93 24.97
CA ARG A 144 21.42 0.09 25.83
C ARG A 144 22.87 0.60 25.77
N PRO A 145 23.47 1.00 26.90
CA PRO A 145 24.88 1.35 26.92
C PRO A 145 25.69 0.11 26.54
N ALA A 146 26.65 0.27 25.62
CA ALA A 146 27.54 -0.81 25.20
C ALA A 146 28.62 -1.11 26.24
N THR A 147 28.92 -0.12 27.08
CA THR A 147 29.95 -0.19 28.13
C THR A 147 29.38 0.21 29.48
N ALA A 148 29.96 -0.35 30.53
CA ALA A 148 29.72 0.02 31.92
C ALA A 148 31.05 0.40 32.58
N ARG A 149 31.01 1.39 33.48
CA ARG A 149 32.15 1.72 34.35
C ARG A 149 31.99 0.97 35.66
N VAL A 150 33.06 0.32 36.10
CA VAL A 150 33.05 -0.59 37.24
C VAL A 150 34.24 -0.29 38.15
N ASP A 151 34.03 -0.33 39.46
CA ASP A 151 35.11 -0.25 40.45
C ASP A 151 35.67 -1.66 40.72
N ARG A 152 36.95 -1.85 40.41
CA ARG A 152 37.70 -3.06 40.76
C ARG A 152 38.94 -2.67 41.53
N GLY A 153 38.90 -2.88 42.85
CA GLY A 153 40.06 -2.65 43.72
C GLY A 153 40.43 -1.18 43.89
N GLY A 154 39.49 -0.25 43.73
CA GLY A 154 39.71 1.19 43.89
C GLY A 154 40.06 1.93 42.59
N GLU A 155 40.16 1.22 41.47
CA GLU A 155 40.30 1.81 40.14
C GLU A 155 39.01 1.67 39.32
N THR A 156 38.65 2.74 38.61
CA THR A 156 37.51 2.73 37.70
C THR A 156 37.94 2.21 36.33
N VAL A 157 37.37 1.10 35.91
CA VAL A 157 37.61 0.47 34.60
C VAL A 157 36.31 0.51 33.78
N GLU A 158 36.41 0.85 32.50
CA GLU A 158 35.30 0.76 31.55
C GLU A 158 35.40 -0.54 30.77
N LEU A 159 34.33 -1.34 30.80
CA LEU A 159 34.27 -2.64 30.11
C LEU A 159 32.92 -2.86 29.44
N PRO A 160 32.84 -3.75 28.43
CA PRO A 160 31.58 -4.12 27.80
C PRO A 160 30.58 -4.64 28.83
N VAL A 161 29.29 -4.30 28.66
CA VAL A 161 28.22 -4.76 29.58
C VAL A 161 28.15 -6.29 29.64
N GLU A 162 28.57 -6.97 28.57
CA GLU A 162 28.62 -8.44 28.49
C GLU A 162 29.71 -9.07 29.37
N GLU A 163 30.71 -8.30 29.80
CA GLU A 163 31.82 -8.76 30.63
C GLU A 163 31.58 -8.54 32.14
N LEU A 164 30.41 -8.02 32.52
CA LEU A 164 30.03 -7.82 33.92
C LEU A 164 29.80 -9.16 34.63
N ALA A 165 30.39 -9.31 35.81
CA ALA A 165 30.22 -10.47 36.67
C ALA A 165 29.36 -10.15 37.91
N PRO A 166 28.64 -11.13 38.48
CA PRO A 166 27.95 -10.95 39.76
C PRO A 166 28.93 -10.51 40.86
N GLY A 167 28.68 -9.36 41.48
CA GLY A 167 29.54 -8.77 42.51
C GLY A 167 30.32 -7.53 42.07
N ASP A 168 30.35 -7.22 40.77
CA ASP A 168 30.93 -5.98 40.24
C ASP A 168 30.15 -4.73 40.73
N ILE A 169 30.88 -3.69 41.18
CA ILE A 169 30.29 -2.41 41.61
C ILE A 169 30.24 -1.46 40.41
N VAL A 170 29.07 -1.32 39.80
CA VAL A 170 28.87 -0.44 38.64
C VAL A 170 28.68 1.02 39.07
N LEU A 171 29.47 1.91 38.49
CA LEU A 171 29.40 3.35 38.73
C LEU A 171 28.43 3.99 37.73
N LEU A 172 27.28 4.43 38.22
CA LEU A 172 26.32 5.19 37.43
C LEU A 172 26.78 6.64 37.34
N ALA A 173 27.09 7.11 36.13
CA ALA A 173 27.27 8.55 35.91
C ALA A 173 25.92 9.27 36.17
N PRO A 174 25.90 10.38 36.91
CA PRO A 174 24.67 11.14 37.12
C PRO A 174 24.09 11.55 35.77
N ALA A 175 22.80 11.28 35.55
CA ALA A 175 22.11 11.66 34.32
C ALA A 175 22.30 13.16 34.10
N SER A 176 22.80 13.54 32.93
CA SER A 176 22.89 14.95 32.50
C SER A 176 21.46 15.50 32.35
N GLY A 177 20.86 15.95 33.46
CA GLY A 177 19.48 16.42 33.47
C GLY A 177 18.74 16.39 34.82
N SER A 178 19.42 16.30 35.96
CA SER A 178 18.80 16.59 37.26
C SER A 178 19.17 18.02 37.65
N PRO A 179 18.22 18.98 37.74
CA PRO A 179 18.52 20.29 38.29
C PRO A 179 18.82 20.11 39.77
N SER A 180 20.03 20.48 40.18
CA SER A 180 20.41 20.52 41.59
C SER A 180 19.47 21.48 42.33
N MET A 181 18.65 20.95 43.24
CA MET A 181 18.12 21.78 44.32
C MET A 181 19.29 22.09 45.26
N ALA A 182 19.86 23.29 45.09
CA ALA A 182 20.77 23.88 46.04
C ALA A 182 19.93 24.48 47.19
N SER A 183 20.21 24.02 48.40
CA SER A 183 19.83 24.62 49.68
C SER A 183 20.65 25.87 50.00
#